data_AF-A0A1L8I4A1-F1
#
_entry.id   AF-A0A1L8I4A1-F1
#
_cell.length_a   1.000
_cell.length_b   1.000
_cell.length_c   1.000
_cell.angle_alpha   90.00
_cell.angle_beta   90.00
_cell.angle_gamma   90.00
#
_symmetry.space_group_name_H-M   'P 1'
#
loop_
_entity.id
_entity.type
_entity.pdbx_description
1 polymer ?
#
loop_
_entity_poly.entity_id
_entity_poly.type
_entity_poly.pdbx_seq_one_letter_code
_entity_poly.pdbx_strand_id
1 'polypeptide(L)'
;MPGGTATATAPAGGTTSNRNLLTDKELLYVKDFLSWELLAIKRFSEIAGACQDANLRTLVDSVGKRHQAHYNKLLSHLQRHSQGGAVPS
;
A
#
# COMPACT_ATOMS: atom_id res chain seq x y z
N MET A 1 39.36 -41.65 -16.47
CA MET A 1 40.34 -40.53 -16.32
C MET A 1 41.03 -40.39 -17.68
N PRO A 2 41.28 -39.19 -18.25
CA PRO A 2 41.12 -37.81 -17.77
C PRO A 2 39.88 -37.12 -18.39
N GLY A 3 39.33 -35.99 -17.92
CA GLY A 3 39.87 -34.90 -17.11
C GLY A 3 40.03 -33.65 -17.97
N GLY A 4 39.12 -32.67 -17.83
CA GLY A 4 39.17 -31.40 -18.57
C GLY A 4 37.98 -30.48 -18.28
N THR A 5 38.13 -29.69 -17.22
CA THR A 5 37.21 -28.68 -16.68
C THR A 5 37.04 -27.46 -17.59
N ALA A 6 35.80 -26.96 -17.72
CA ALA A 6 35.55 -25.57 -18.08
C ALA A 6 34.39 -25.02 -17.24
N THR A 7 34.79 -24.35 -16.17
CA THR A 7 34.00 -23.43 -15.35
C THR A 7 33.62 -22.21 -16.19
N ALA A 8 32.34 -21.80 -16.20
CA ALA A 8 31.94 -20.47 -16.65
C ALA A 8 30.72 -19.98 -15.85
N THR A 9 31.05 -19.39 -14.71
CA THR A 9 30.49 -18.19 -14.07
C THR A 9 29.28 -17.49 -14.72
N ALA A 10 28.30 -17.18 -13.88
CA ALA A 10 27.09 -16.38 -14.11
C ALA A 10 27.36 -14.92 -14.56
N PRO A 11 26.32 -14.18 -14.98
CA PRO A 11 25.79 -13.14 -14.08
C PRO A 11 24.25 -13.19 -14.02
N ALA A 12 23.62 -13.26 -12.85
CA ALA A 12 23.34 -12.09 -12.01
C ALA A 12 22.67 -10.92 -12.77
N GLY A 13 21.56 -11.19 -13.47
CA GLY A 13 20.66 -10.17 -14.00
C GLY A 13 19.63 -9.74 -12.96
N GLY A 14 20.06 -9.00 -11.95
CA GLY A 14 19.15 -8.32 -11.02
C GLY A 14 18.49 -7.14 -11.71
N THR A 15 17.35 -7.33 -12.38
CA THR A 15 16.45 -6.23 -12.74
C THR A 15 15.54 -5.91 -11.56
N THR A 16 16.14 -5.52 -10.44
CA THR A 16 15.44 -4.73 -9.43
C THR A 16 15.40 -3.28 -9.93
N SER A 17 14.76 -3.06 -11.08
CA SER A 17 14.58 -1.72 -11.65
C SER A 17 13.61 -0.96 -10.75
N ASN A 18 14.20 -0.21 -9.82
CA ASN A 18 13.61 0.93 -9.13
C ASN A 18 12.15 0.75 -8.69
N ARG A 19 11.93 -0.10 -7.67
CA ARG A 19 10.65 -0.23 -6.93
C ARG A 19 10.25 1.04 -6.16
N ASN A 20 10.91 2.18 -6.42
CA ASN A 20 10.80 3.44 -5.71
C ASN A 20 10.34 4.60 -6.62
N LEU A 21 9.72 4.27 -7.76
CA LEU A 21 9.00 5.23 -8.57
C LEU A 21 7.57 4.73 -8.75
N LEU A 22 6.63 5.35 -8.05
CA LEU A 22 5.20 5.11 -8.28
C LEU A 22 4.87 5.60 -9.69
N THR A 23 4.49 4.69 -10.58
CA THR A 23 4.06 5.02 -11.95
C THR A 23 2.67 5.67 -11.90
N ASP A 24 2.27 6.49 -12.89
CA ASP A 24 0.93 7.11 -12.96
C ASP A 24 -0.23 6.11 -12.75
N LYS A 25 -0.06 4.88 -13.23
CA LYS A 25 -1.00 3.78 -13.02
C LYS A 25 -1.13 3.39 -11.55
N GLU A 26 0.00 3.27 -10.85
CA GLU A 26 0.01 2.95 -9.42
C GLU A 26 -0.55 4.10 -8.59
N LEU A 27 -0.29 5.36 -8.97
CA LEU A 27 -0.90 6.53 -8.35
C LEU A 27 -2.43 6.51 -8.51
N LEU A 28 -2.93 6.15 -9.69
CA LEU A 28 -4.36 6.02 -9.96
C LEU A 28 -4.99 4.91 -9.09
N TYR A 29 -4.36 3.74 -9.02
CA TYR A 29 -4.83 2.67 -8.13
C TYR A 29 -4.84 3.10 -6.66
N VAL A 30 -3.80 3.80 -6.19
CA VAL A 30 -3.77 4.28 -4.80
C VAL A 30 -4.88 5.31 -4.54
N LYS A 31 -5.19 6.17 -5.51
CA LYS A 31 -6.33 7.11 -5.42
C LYS A 31 -7.67 6.39 -5.33
N ASP A 32 -7.85 5.31 -6.09
CA ASP A 32 -9.05 4.48 -6.02
C ASP A 32 -9.16 3.79 -4.66
N PHE A 33 -8.05 3.23 -4.15
CA PHE A 33 -7.99 2.65 -2.80
C PHE A 33 -8.31 3.68 -1.70
N LEU A 34 -7.79 4.91 -1.80
CA LEU A 34 -8.13 5.99 -0.86
C LEU A 34 -9.64 6.29 -0.88
N SER A 35 -10.25 6.30 -2.07
CA SER A 35 -11.68 6.52 -2.24
C SER A 35 -12.50 5.38 -1.63
N TRP A 36 -12.05 4.13 -1.78
CA TRP A 36 -12.67 2.96 -1.18
C TRP A 36 -12.57 2.95 0.35
N GLU A 37 -11.40 3.31 0.90
CA GLU A 37 -11.23 3.44 2.35
C GLU A 37 -12.16 4.51 2.93
N LEU A 38 -12.27 5.67 2.27
CA LEU A 38 -13.18 6.75 2.71
C LEU A 38 -14.65 6.31 2.68
N LEU A 39 -15.06 5.59 1.63
CA LEU A 39 -16.40 5.05 1.49
C LEU A 39 -16.70 4.00 2.57
N ALA A 40 -15.74 3.12 2.86
CA ALA A 40 -15.86 2.12 3.91
C ALA A 40 -16.04 2.77 5.28
N ILE A 41 -15.21 3.76 5.63
CA ILE A 41 -15.32 4.51 6.90
C ILE A 41 -16.72 5.12 7.04
N LYS A 42 -17.21 5.79 6.00
CA LYS A 42 -18.56 6.38 6.02
C LYS A 42 -19.63 5.31 6.24
N ARG A 43 -19.55 4.20 5.52
CA ARG A 43 -20.55 3.13 5.62
C ARG A 43 -20.57 2.49 7.01
N PHE A 44 -19.40 2.24 7.60
CA PHE A 44 -19.31 1.70 8.96
C PHE A 44 -19.80 2.72 9.99
N SER A 45 -19.52 4.02 9.82
CA SER A 45 -20.08 5.06 10.70
C SER A 45 -21.61 5.11 10.65
N GLU A 46 -22.21 4.96 9.46
CA GLU A 46 -23.67 4.88 9.29
C GLU A 46 -24.24 3.63 9.99
N ILE A 47 -23.62 2.46 9.78
CA ILE A 47 -24.05 1.19 10.41
C ILE A 47 -23.92 1.27 11.93
N ALA A 48 -22.83 1.83 12.46
CA ALA A 48 -22.63 2.01 13.89
C ALA A 48 -23.72 2.89 14.54
N GLY A 49 -24.24 3.89 13.81
CA GLY A 49 -25.35 4.73 14.26
C GLY A 49 -26.72 4.05 14.19
N ALA A 50 -26.91 3.14 13.22
CA ALA A 50 -28.14 2.37 13.06
C ALA A 50 -28.21 1.13 13.96
N CYS A 51 -27.08 0.63 14.46
CA CYS A 51 -27.03 -0.52 15.35
C CYS A 51 -27.53 -0.20 16.77
N GLN A 52 -28.52 -0.97 17.23
CA GLN A 52 -28.98 -0.95 18.62
C GLN A 52 -28.13 -1.87 19.53
N ASP A 53 -27.42 -2.84 18.95
CA ASP A 53 -26.55 -3.77 19.67
C ASP A 53 -25.17 -3.14 19.94
N ALA A 54 -24.80 -3.09 21.23
CA ALA A 54 -23.55 -2.50 21.69
C ALA A 54 -22.29 -3.27 21.21
N ASN A 55 -22.37 -4.59 21.05
CA ASN A 55 -21.26 -5.41 20.58
C ASN A 55 -20.99 -5.15 19.08
N LEU A 56 -22.06 -5.11 18.27
CA LEU A 56 -21.95 -4.79 16.86
C LEU A 56 -21.43 -3.37 16.66
N ARG A 57 -21.93 -2.40 17.43
CA ARG A 57 -21.45 -1.02 17.36
C ARG A 57 -19.95 -0.91 17.68
N THR A 58 -19.48 -1.62 18.71
CA THR A 58 -18.06 -1.65 19.08
C THR A 58 -17.21 -2.28 17.97
N LEU A 59 -17.67 -3.40 17.39
CA LEU A 59 -16.97 -4.07 16.31
C LEU A 59 -16.88 -3.17 15.07
N VAL A 60 -18.00 -2.58 14.66
CA VAL A 60 -18.08 -1.69 13.49
C VAL A 60 -17.22 -0.43 13.69
N ASP A 61 -17.21 0.16 14.88
CA ASP A 61 -16.34 1.28 15.22
C ASP A 61 -14.85 0.89 15.15
N SER A 62 -14.50 -0.32 15.62
CA SER A 62 -13.13 -0.83 15.53
C SER A 62 -12.68 -1.03 14.06
N VAL A 63 -13.60 -1.48 13.20
CA VAL A 63 -13.35 -1.67 11.76
C VAL A 63 -13.21 -0.31 11.07
N GLY A 64 -14.11 0.64 11.34
CA GLY A 64 -14.00 2.01 10.84
C GLY A 64 -12.67 2.69 11.19
N LYS A 65 -12.21 2.54 12.45
CA LYS A 65 -10.89 3.04 12.89
C LYS A 65 -9.73 2.38 12.14
N ARG A 66 -9.81 1.08 11.84
CA ARG A 66 -8.79 0.37 11.06
C ARG A 66 -8.72 0.91 9.62
N HIS A 67 -9.86 1.14 8.97
CA HIS A 67 -9.93 1.77 7.65
C HIS A 67 -9.34 3.19 7.65
N GLN A 68 -9.63 3.99 8.67
CA GLN A 68 -9.02 5.32 8.83
C GLN A 68 -7.49 5.24 9.00
N ALA A 69 -6.99 4.27 9.75
CA ALA A 69 -5.55 4.04 9.88
C ALA A 69 -4.91 3.63 8.53
N HIS A 70 -5.59 2.80 7.74
CA HIS A 70 -5.13 2.41 6.40
C HIS A 70 -5.05 3.61 5.47
N TYR A 71 -6.08 4.47 5.44
CA TYR A 71 -6.10 5.71 4.68
C TYR A 71 -4.90 6.60 5.01
N ASN A 72 -4.66 6.86 6.29
CA ASN A 72 -3.55 7.70 6.76
C ASN A 72 -2.19 7.10 6.39
N LYS A 73 -2.06 5.78 6.48
CA LYS A 73 -0.83 5.07 6.09
C LYS A 73 -0.57 5.22 4.59
N LEU A 74 -1.58 4.98 3.76
CA LEU A 74 -1.48 5.14 2.30
C LEU A 74 -1.09 6.58 1.92
N LEU A 75 -1.71 7.57 2.56
CA LEU A 75 -1.39 8.98 2.36
C LEU A 75 0.06 9.32 2.73
N SER A 76 0.54 8.79 3.86
CA SER A 76 1.93 8.96 4.30
C SER A 76 2.92 8.34 3.31
N HIS A 77 2.59 7.17 2.74
CA HIS A 77 3.39 6.53 1.71
C HIS A 77 3.44 7.37 0.42
N LEU A 78 2.31 7.96 0.01
CA LEU A 78 2.25 8.88 -1.14
C LEU A 78 3.10 10.13 -0.94
N GLN A 79 3.00 10.77 0.22
CA GLN A 79 3.78 11.96 0.56
C GLN A 79 5.29 11.69 0.55
N ARG A 80 5.70 10.51 1.03
CA ARG A 80 7.11 10.08 0.99
C ARG A 80 7.58 9.84 -0.45
N HIS A 81 6.75 9.24 -1.29
CA HIS A 81 7.09 9.01 -2.69
C HIS A 81 7.18 10.31 -3.50
N SER A 82 6.27 11.25 -3.25
CA SER A 82 6.30 12.57 -3.89
C SER A 82 7.55 13.38 -3.55
N GLN A 83 8.16 13.16 -2.38
CA GLN A 83 9.37 13.86 -1.94
C GLN A 83 10.68 13.19 -2.39
N GLY A 84 10.62 12.01 -3.03
CA GLY A 84 11.80 11.28 -3.51
C GLY A 84 12.40 11.77 -4.83
N GLY A 85 11.87 12.85 -5.42
CA GLY A 85 12.31 13.40 -6.71
C GLY A 85 13.29 14.57 -6.65
N ALA A 86 13.64 15.07 -5.47
CA ALA A 86 14.65 16.12 -5.33
C ALA A 86 16.04 15.49 -5.30
N VAL A 87 16.69 15.41 -6.46
CA VAL A 87 18.14 15.18 -6.59
C VAL A 87 18.85 16.40 -5.99
N PRO A 88 19.55 16.29 -4.84
CA PRO A 88 20.51 17.32 -4.47
C PRO A 88 21.72 17.22 -5.40
N SER A 89 22.23 18.41 -5.77
CA SER A 89 23.25 18.73 -6.76
C SER A 89 24.52 17.88 -6.76
#